data_AF-A0A5C7LF60-F1
#
_entry.id   AF-A0A5C7LF60-F1
#
_cell.length_a   1.000
_cell.length_b   1.000
_cell.length_c   1.000
_cell.angle_alpha   90.00
_cell.angle_beta   90.00
_cell.angle_gamma   90.00
#
_symmetry.space_group_name_H-M   'P 1'
#
loop_
_entity.id
_entity.type
_entity.pdbx_description
1 polymer ?
#
loop_
_entity_poly.entity_id
_entity_poly.type
_entity_poly.pdbx_seq_one_letter_code
_entity_poly.pdbx_strand_id
1 'polypeptide(L)'
;MSKQDKPEETSAPIAPKQKAKIKRVFSGTQEHMVDLFKLQLAVMKHQEGWTEKPSILDVEHVHFFRTKDRYGKDLQFATSTGGHTHEVTWGTDEHGNLVAECGPAIRKVLVNVGEKDNARYEEQTMPVRHKRKGMKALEDNHTHEIIYLRTDVMSAQSIAQAQAKDKDKLMRMAANQPKAVKAGEITTGDAENSD
;
A
#
# COMPACT_ATOMS: atom_id res chain seq x y z
N MET A 1 -9.47 -68.55 0.65
CA MET A 1 -9.75 -67.14 0.32
C MET A 1 -9.34 -66.92 -1.13
N SER A 2 -10.31 -66.87 -2.05
CA SER A 2 -10.09 -66.82 -3.50
C SER A 2 -9.88 -65.37 -3.94
N LYS A 3 -8.79 -65.09 -4.66
CA LYS A 3 -8.53 -63.79 -5.29
C LYS A 3 -9.34 -63.73 -6.59
N GLN A 4 -10.26 -62.78 -6.68
CA GLN A 4 -10.98 -62.49 -7.92
C GLN A 4 -10.13 -61.57 -8.79
N ASP A 5 -9.68 -62.10 -9.93
CA ASP A 5 -9.04 -61.31 -10.98
C ASP A 5 -10.07 -60.41 -11.65
N LYS A 6 -9.75 -59.11 -11.68
CA LYS A 6 -10.58 -58.05 -12.26
C LYS A 6 -10.15 -57.86 -13.71
N PRO A 7 -11.06 -57.83 -14.70
CA PRO A 7 -10.67 -57.68 -16.09
C PRO A 7 -10.10 -56.27 -16.36
N GLU A 8 -8.92 -56.22 -16.98
CA GLU A 8 -8.32 -55.01 -17.52
C GLU A 8 -9.09 -54.54 -18.75
N GLU A 9 -9.75 -53.39 -18.62
CA GLU A 9 -10.47 -52.72 -19.69
C GLU A 9 -9.47 -51.91 -20.53
N THR A 10 -9.07 -52.48 -21.66
CA THR A 10 -8.13 -51.85 -22.60
C THR A 10 -8.82 -50.70 -23.33
N SER A 11 -8.76 -49.48 -22.77
CA SER A 11 -9.29 -48.28 -23.42
C SER A 11 -8.43 -47.89 -24.62
N ALA A 12 -9.04 -47.82 -25.81
CA ALA A 12 -8.37 -47.38 -27.03
C ALA A 12 -7.81 -45.94 -26.89
N PRO A 13 -6.65 -45.63 -27.52
CA PRO A 13 -6.04 -44.30 -27.45
C PRO A 13 -6.96 -43.26 -28.10
N ILE A 14 -7.47 -42.34 -27.28
CA ILE A 14 -8.32 -41.23 -27.72
C ILE A 14 -7.45 -40.29 -28.57
N ALA A 15 -7.77 -40.18 -29.86
CA ALA A 15 -7.07 -39.29 -30.78
C ALA A 15 -7.06 -37.84 -30.24
N PRO A 16 -5.92 -37.12 -30.32
CA PRO A 16 -5.80 -35.77 -29.78
C PRO A 16 -6.72 -34.82 -30.56
N LYS A 17 -7.85 -34.45 -29.95
CA LYS A 17 -8.75 -33.42 -30.48
C LYS A 17 -7.96 -32.12 -30.61
N GLN A 18 -7.81 -31.63 -31.84
CA GLN A 18 -7.14 -30.36 -32.12
C GLN A 18 -7.77 -29.26 -31.26
N LYS A 19 -6.95 -28.63 -30.41
CA LYS A 19 -7.39 -27.55 -29.51
C LYS A 19 -7.87 -26.38 -30.37
N ALA A 20 -9.19 -26.22 -30.48
CA ALA A 20 -9.78 -25.05 -31.12
C ALA A 20 -9.21 -23.78 -30.46
N LYS A 21 -8.60 -22.90 -31.26
CA LYS A 21 -8.13 -21.59 -30.80
C LYS A 21 -9.35 -20.73 -30.46
N ILE A 22 -9.84 -20.82 -29.23
CA ILE A 22 -10.89 -19.94 -28.73
C ILE A 22 -10.29 -18.53 -28.64
N LYS A 23 -10.66 -17.64 -29.58
CA LYS A 23 -10.47 -16.19 -29.42
C LYS A 23 -11.42 -15.74 -28.30
N ARG A 24 -10.92 -15.70 -27.06
CA ARG A 24 -11.65 -15.08 -25.95
C ARG A 24 -11.59 -13.57 -26.16
N VAL A 25 -12.73 -12.97 -26.52
CA VAL A 25 -12.91 -11.52 -26.49
C VAL A 25 -13.46 -11.19 -25.11
N PHE A 26 -12.62 -10.65 -24.23
CA PHE A 26 -13.07 -10.13 -22.95
C PHE A 26 -13.68 -8.75 -23.19
N SER A 27 -15.01 -8.69 -23.22
CA SER A 27 -15.80 -7.46 -23.28
C SER A 27 -16.38 -7.22 -21.90
N GLY A 28 -15.90 -6.19 -21.21
CA GLY A 28 -16.40 -5.79 -19.91
C GLY A 28 -15.44 -4.84 -19.23
N THR A 29 -15.72 -3.54 -19.32
CA THR A 29 -15.10 -2.55 -18.44
C THR A 29 -15.68 -2.78 -17.05
N GLN A 30 -14.94 -3.46 -16.17
CA GLN A 30 -15.36 -3.61 -14.79
C GLN A 30 -15.18 -2.26 -14.09
N GLU A 31 -16.28 -1.76 -13.50
CA GLU A 31 -16.26 -0.58 -12.64
C GLU A 31 -16.33 -1.02 -11.19
N HIS A 32 -15.57 -0.35 -10.35
CA HIS A 32 -15.50 -0.60 -8.92
C HIS A 32 -15.79 0.70 -8.17
N MET A 33 -16.73 0.66 -7.23
CA MET A 33 -16.92 1.74 -6.28
C MET A 33 -15.84 1.62 -5.20
N VAL A 34 -15.14 2.73 -4.95
CA VAL A 34 -14.03 2.82 -4.00
C VAL A 34 -14.30 3.96 -3.04
N ASP A 35 -14.51 3.61 -1.78
CA ASP A 35 -14.76 4.58 -0.72
C ASP A 35 -13.44 5.03 -0.12
N LEU A 36 -13.31 6.33 0.11
CA LEU A 36 -12.15 6.96 0.69
C LEU A 36 -12.46 7.47 2.08
N PHE A 37 -11.61 7.08 3.03
CA PHE A 37 -11.65 7.51 4.41
C PHE A 37 -10.35 8.23 4.78
N LYS A 38 -10.44 9.19 5.70
CA LYS A 38 -9.32 9.86 6.34
C LYS A 38 -9.28 9.48 7.81
N LEU A 39 -8.15 8.94 8.26
CA LEU A 39 -7.83 8.76 9.66
C LEU A 39 -7.33 10.10 10.18
N GLN A 40 -7.97 10.64 11.22
CA GLN A 40 -7.71 11.98 11.76
C GLN A 40 -6.31 12.13 12.35
N LEU A 41 -5.93 13.33 12.75
CA LEU A 41 -4.61 13.57 13.34
C LEU A 41 -4.43 12.73 14.62
N ALA A 42 -3.37 11.94 14.70
CA ALA A 42 -2.94 11.28 15.93
C ALA A 42 -1.42 11.40 16.12
N VAL A 43 -0.98 11.18 17.35
CA VAL A 43 0.44 11.25 17.72
C VAL A 43 1.02 9.84 17.71
N MET A 44 2.00 9.60 16.84
CA MET A 44 2.80 8.37 16.83
C MET A 44 4.12 8.56 17.56
N LYS A 45 4.71 7.45 18.01
CA LYS A 45 6.09 7.40 18.49
C LYS A 45 7.02 7.17 17.30
N HIS A 46 7.86 8.14 17.00
CA HIS A 46 8.85 8.04 15.93
C HIS A 46 10.26 7.94 16.52
N GLN A 47 11.04 6.97 16.05
CA GLN A 47 12.44 6.85 16.45
C GLN A 47 13.30 7.74 15.54
N GLU A 48 13.91 8.76 16.12
CA GLU A 48 14.81 9.67 15.41
C GLU A 48 16.28 9.30 15.67
N GLY A 49 17.06 9.33 14.58
CA GLY A 49 18.51 9.16 14.61
C GLY A 49 18.99 7.71 14.51
N TRP A 50 20.20 7.56 13.95
CA TRP A 50 20.92 6.29 13.81
C TRP A 50 22.01 6.12 14.89
N THR A 51 21.93 6.90 15.97
CA THR A 51 22.94 6.89 17.03
C THR A 51 22.75 5.71 17.99
N GLU A 52 23.73 5.44 18.86
CA GLU A 52 23.60 4.41 19.91
C GLU A 52 22.45 4.67 20.90
N LYS A 53 21.98 5.93 20.97
CA LYS A 53 20.95 6.40 21.88
C LYS A 53 19.89 7.18 21.08
N PRO A 54 19.08 6.50 20.26
CA PRO A 54 18.07 7.18 19.47
C PRO A 54 17.02 7.83 20.38
N SER A 55 16.54 9.02 19.98
CA SER A 55 15.42 9.71 20.61
C SER A 55 14.12 9.11 20.11
N ILE A 56 13.11 9.04 20.99
CA ILE A 56 11.74 8.75 20.57
C ILE A 56 11.00 10.07 20.67
N LEU A 57 10.48 10.53 19.53
CA LEU A 57 9.72 11.76 19.41
C LEU A 57 8.24 11.45 19.18
N ASP A 58 7.41 12.39 19.61
CA ASP A 58 5.99 12.38 19.35
C ASP A 58 5.76 13.18 18.07
N VAL A 59 5.24 12.50 17.04
CA VAL A 59 5.04 13.08 15.71
C VAL A 59 3.59 12.95 15.33
N GLU A 60 2.97 14.07 14.97
CA GLU A 60 1.61 14.08 14.45
C GLU A 60 1.57 13.50 13.04
N HIS A 61 0.58 12.68 12.75
CA HIS A 61 0.41 12.07 11.44
C HIS A 61 -1.05 11.71 11.16
N VAL A 62 -1.32 11.39 9.89
CA VAL A 62 -2.62 10.98 9.37
C VAL A 62 -2.43 9.82 8.39
N HIS A 63 -3.47 9.01 8.21
CA HIS A 63 -3.51 7.99 7.18
C HIS A 63 -4.73 8.18 6.27
N PHE A 64 -4.64 7.65 5.05
CA PHE A 64 -5.78 7.49 4.18
C PHE A 64 -6.09 6.01 4.04
N PHE A 65 -7.37 5.68 3.95
CA PHE A 65 -7.82 4.32 3.71
C PHE A 65 -8.78 4.30 2.52
N ARG A 66 -8.64 3.30 1.66
CA ARG A 66 -9.54 3.05 0.53
C ARG A 66 -10.08 1.64 0.68
N THR A 67 -11.36 1.43 0.37
CA THR A 67 -11.98 0.10 0.51
C THR A 67 -11.46 -0.91 -0.51
N LYS A 68 -11.04 -0.46 -1.69
CA LYS A 68 -10.55 -1.31 -2.77
C LYS A 68 -9.26 -0.79 -3.40
N ASP A 69 -8.47 -1.72 -3.93
CA ASP A 69 -7.31 -1.42 -4.76
C ASP A 69 -7.69 -1.16 -6.23
N ARG A 70 -6.69 -0.91 -7.07
CA ARG A 70 -6.88 -0.64 -8.50
C ARG A 70 -7.45 -1.82 -9.30
N TYR A 71 -7.46 -3.01 -8.73
CA TYR A 71 -8.00 -4.25 -9.32
C TYR A 71 -9.35 -4.62 -8.70
N GLY A 72 -9.91 -3.77 -7.84
CA GLY A 72 -11.17 -4.01 -7.15
C GLY A 72 -11.07 -4.99 -5.99
N LYS A 73 -9.85 -5.39 -5.58
CA LYS A 73 -9.64 -6.23 -4.41
C LYS A 73 -9.84 -5.41 -3.15
N ASP A 74 -10.56 -5.96 -2.18
CA ASP A 74 -10.76 -5.31 -0.90
C ASP A 74 -9.43 -5.10 -0.16
N LEU A 75 -9.30 -3.92 0.42
CA LEU A 75 -8.19 -3.53 1.26
C LEU A 75 -8.63 -3.54 2.72
N GLN A 76 -7.71 -4.01 3.57
CA GLN A 76 -7.90 -4.04 5.02
C GLN A 76 -6.94 -3.10 5.76
N PHE A 77 -5.98 -2.49 5.05
CA PHE A 77 -4.94 -1.68 5.65
C PHE A 77 -4.93 -0.27 5.07
N ALA A 78 -4.74 0.72 5.94
CA ALA A 78 -4.53 2.10 5.53
C ALA A 78 -3.16 2.29 4.83
N THR A 79 -2.97 3.44 4.19
CA THR A 79 -1.68 3.82 3.60
C THR A 79 -0.61 3.90 4.69
N SER A 80 0.56 3.27 4.53
CA SER A 80 1.62 3.36 5.53
C SER A 80 2.15 4.79 5.68
N THR A 81 2.36 5.26 6.91
CA THR A 81 2.94 6.56 7.25
C THR A 81 3.82 6.39 8.47
N GLY A 82 5.01 7.01 8.49
CA GLY A 82 5.94 6.88 9.62
C GLY A 82 6.45 5.45 9.89
N GLY A 83 6.33 4.53 8.92
CA GLY A 83 6.77 3.14 9.05
C GLY A 83 5.74 2.18 9.68
N HIS A 84 4.50 2.63 9.90
CA HIS A 84 3.41 1.79 10.37
C HIS A 84 2.12 2.03 9.57
N THR A 85 1.11 1.20 9.81
CA THR A 85 -0.23 1.29 9.24
C THR A 85 -1.25 0.83 10.27
N HIS A 86 -2.53 0.98 9.96
CA HIS A 86 -3.64 0.48 10.75
C HIS A 86 -4.46 -0.51 9.93
N GLU A 87 -4.92 -1.56 10.59
CA GLU A 87 -6.01 -2.38 10.08
C GLU A 87 -7.32 -1.61 10.24
N VAL A 88 -8.11 -1.57 9.17
CA VAL A 88 -9.38 -0.85 9.12
C VAL A 88 -10.49 -1.85 8.80
N THR A 89 -11.44 -1.96 9.72
CA THR A 89 -12.70 -2.66 9.50
C THR A 89 -13.74 -1.63 9.05
N TRP A 90 -14.55 -1.99 8.06
CA TRP A 90 -15.57 -1.08 7.53
C TRP A 90 -16.83 -1.86 7.14
N GLY A 91 -17.95 -1.16 7.12
CA GLY A 91 -19.26 -1.71 6.79
C GLY A 91 -20.31 -0.61 6.67
N THR A 92 -21.58 -0.98 6.78
CA THR A 92 -22.71 -0.06 6.82
C THR A 92 -23.47 -0.20 8.14
N ASP A 93 -23.91 0.91 8.71
CA ASP A 93 -24.80 0.91 9.87
C ASP A 93 -26.25 0.52 9.51
N GLU A 94 -27.16 0.52 10.50
CA GLU A 94 -28.59 0.21 10.32
C GLU A 94 -29.33 1.19 9.39
N HIS A 95 -28.75 2.36 9.14
CA HIS A 95 -29.29 3.40 8.26
C HIS A 95 -28.66 3.37 6.86
N GLY A 96 -27.73 2.46 6.60
CA GLY A 96 -27.01 2.35 5.34
C GLY A 96 -25.85 3.34 5.18
N ASN A 97 -25.45 4.04 6.23
CA ASN A 97 -24.27 4.91 6.18
C ASN A 97 -23.00 4.07 6.31
N LEU A 98 -21.96 4.44 5.55
CA LEU A 98 -20.66 3.81 5.67
C LEU A 98 -20.00 4.18 7.02
N VAL A 99 -19.58 3.15 7.75
CA VAL A 99 -18.87 3.27 9.03
C VAL A 99 -17.56 2.49 8.96
N ALA A 100 -16.54 2.98 9.66
CA ALA A 100 -15.23 2.34 9.71
C ALA A 100 -14.59 2.52 11.08
N GLU A 101 -13.85 1.50 11.53
CA GLU A 101 -13.12 1.49 12.79
C GLU A 101 -11.62 1.26 12.54
N CYS A 102 -10.81 1.94 13.33
CA CYS A 102 -9.35 1.88 13.25
C CYS A 102 -8.79 0.95 14.33
N GLY A 103 -8.11 -0.11 13.91
CA GLY A 103 -7.32 -0.96 14.80
C GLY A 103 -6.06 -0.26 15.34
N PRO A 104 -5.29 -0.94 16.22
CA PRO A 104 -4.03 -0.40 16.73
C PRO A 104 -2.95 -0.28 15.64
N ALA A 105 -1.93 0.53 15.90
CA ALA A 105 -0.78 0.69 15.01
C ALA A 105 0.01 -0.63 14.85
N ILE A 106 0.24 -1.02 13.60
CA ILE A 106 0.97 -2.23 13.23
C ILE A 106 2.02 -1.95 12.14
N ARG A 107 3.02 -2.80 12.07
CA ARG A 107 4.00 -2.82 10.98
C ARG A 107 3.96 -4.16 10.26
N LYS A 108 4.18 -4.11 8.95
CA LYS A 108 4.37 -5.29 8.11
C LYS A 108 5.84 -5.67 8.09
N VAL A 109 6.16 -6.88 8.49
CA VAL A 109 7.53 -7.41 8.50
C VAL A 109 7.60 -8.69 7.69
N LEU A 110 8.71 -8.89 6.98
CA LEU A 110 8.99 -10.16 6.33
C LEU A 110 9.68 -11.07 7.34
N VAL A 111 9.02 -12.16 7.69
CA VAL A 111 9.54 -13.18 8.62
C VAL A 111 9.98 -14.38 7.82
N ASN A 112 11.19 -14.88 8.10
CA ASN A 112 11.63 -16.15 7.54
C ASN A 112 10.90 -17.29 8.27
N VAL A 113 10.04 -18.00 7.54
CA VAL A 113 9.28 -19.18 8.00
C VAL A 113 9.89 -20.50 7.54
N GLY A 114 10.93 -20.46 6.70
CA GLY A 114 11.61 -21.64 6.19
C GLY A 114 12.83 -22.04 7.03
N GLU A 115 13.17 -23.33 7.00
CA GLU A 115 14.44 -23.83 7.52
C GLU A 115 15.62 -23.35 6.64
N LYS A 116 16.86 -23.43 7.16
CA LYS A 116 18.06 -22.82 6.58
C LYS A 116 18.22 -22.99 5.06
N ASP A 117 17.89 -24.16 4.52
CA ASP A 117 18.08 -24.48 3.10
C ASP A 117 16.84 -24.18 2.23
N ASN A 118 15.70 -23.81 2.85
CA ASN A 118 14.42 -23.52 2.20
C ASN A 118 13.79 -22.22 2.75
N ALA A 119 14.61 -21.20 2.99
CA ALA A 119 14.13 -19.92 3.51
C ALA A 119 13.02 -19.35 2.62
N ARG A 120 11.84 -19.16 3.22
CA ARG A 120 10.69 -18.49 2.62
C ARG A 120 10.32 -17.31 3.50
N TYR A 121 10.03 -16.17 2.89
CA TYR A 121 9.64 -14.97 3.60
C TYR A 121 8.14 -14.78 3.49
N GLU A 122 7.47 -14.65 4.64
CA GLU A 122 6.06 -14.33 4.72
C GLU A 122 5.86 -12.95 5.36
N GLU A 123 4.93 -12.17 4.82
CA GLU A 123 4.54 -10.90 5.41
C GLU A 123 3.67 -11.17 6.66
N GLN A 124 4.12 -10.71 7.82
CA GLN A 124 3.38 -10.77 9.08
C GLN A 124 3.13 -9.36 9.61
N THR A 125 1.98 -9.16 10.24
CA THR A 125 1.67 -7.95 10.98
C THR A 125 2.16 -8.08 12.42
N MET A 126 2.85 -7.07 12.91
CA MET A 126 3.34 -7.01 14.29
C MET A 126 3.01 -5.65 14.90
N PRO A 127 2.78 -5.56 16.21
CA PRO A 127 2.63 -4.27 16.88
C PRO A 127 3.90 -3.43 16.74
N VAL A 128 3.72 -2.11 16.68
CA VAL A 128 4.83 -1.16 16.60
C VAL A 128 5.52 -1.07 17.96
N ARG A 129 6.78 -1.51 18.03
CA ARG A 129 7.56 -1.52 19.27
C ARG A 129 8.93 -0.89 19.04
N HIS A 130 9.26 0.08 19.87
CA HIS A 130 10.57 0.71 19.96
C HIS A 130 11.36 0.08 21.10
N LYS A 131 12.47 -0.57 20.78
CA LYS A 131 13.38 -1.16 21.77
C LYS A 131 14.66 -0.35 21.83
N ARG A 132 15.02 0.11 23.04
CA ARG A 132 16.31 0.71 23.33
C ARG A 132 17.10 -0.21 24.26
N LYS A 133 18.41 -0.32 24.06
CA LYS A 133 19.29 -1.16 24.90
C LYS A 133 19.14 -0.74 26.36
N GLY A 134 18.74 -1.68 27.22
CA GLY A 134 18.54 -1.44 28.65
C GLY A 134 17.22 -0.78 29.06
N MET A 135 16.28 -0.55 28.12
CA MET A 135 14.95 -0.03 28.43
C MET A 135 13.86 -1.03 28.07
N LYS A 136 12.73 -0.97 28.78
CA LYS A 136 11.52 -1.72 28.42
C LYS A 136 11.06 -1.27 27.03
N ALA A 137 10.58 -2.20 26.22
CA ALA A 137 10.03 -1.88 24.91
C ALA A 137 8.87 -0.90 25.07
N LEU A 138 8.92 0.22 24.35
CA LEU A 138 7.82 1.16 24.23
C LEU A 138 6.95 0.71 23.05
N GLU A 139 5.71 0.37 23.33
CA GLU A 139 4.74 -0.03 22.32
C GLU A 139 3.90 1.18 21.94
N ASP A 140 3.73 1.40 20.64
CA ASP A 140 2.85 2.44 20.12
C ASP A 140 1.49 1.81 19.79
N ASN A 141 0.49 2.15 20.61
CA ASN A 141 -0.87 1.60 20.54
C ASN A 141 -1.91 2.68 20.19
N HIS A 142 -1.49 3.79 19.58
CA HIS A 142 -2.44 4.82 19.17
C HIS A 142 -3.43 4.27 18.13
N THR A 143 -4.56 4.96 18.01
CA THR A 143 -5.62 4.71 17.04
C THR A 143 -6.06 6.05 16.44
N HIS A 144 -6.95 5.99 15.45
CA HIS A 144 -7.48 7.18 14.79
C HIS A 144 -9.00 7.19 14.82
N GLU A 145 -9.58 8.37 14.96
CA GLU A 145 -10.94 8.63 14.52
C GLU A 145 -10.98 8.60 12.98
N ILE A 146 -11.97 7.91 12.41
CA ILE A 146 -12.11 7.78 10.96
C ILE A 146 -13.24 8.68 10.46
N ILE A 147 -12.93 9.50 9.44
CA ILE A 147 -13.92 10.30 8.73
C ILE A 147 -14.04 9.80 7.29
N TYR A 148 -15.27 9.48 6.88
CA TYR A 148 -15.59 9.21 5.49
C TYR A 148 -15.47 10.50 4.65
N LEU A 149 -14.78 10.42 3.52
CA LEU A 149 -14.59 11.55 2.63
C LEU A 149 -15.54 11.52 1.43
N ARG A 150 -15.50 10.44 0.65
CA ARG A 150 -16.27 10.29 -0.59
C ARG A 150 -16.19 8.88 -1.16
N THR A 151 -17.03 8.60 -2.15
CA THR A 151 -16.95 7.42 -3.02
C THR A 151 -16.51 7.85 -4.42
N ASP A 152 -15.50 7.16 -4.95
CA ASP A 152 -15.00 7.32 -6.31
C ASP A 152 -15.38 6.07 -7.14
N VAL A 153 -15.65 6.23 -8.44
CA VAL A 153 -15.84 5.10 -9.37
C VAL A 153 -14.54 4.88 -10.15
N MET A 154 -13.93 3.71 -9.95
CA MET A 154 -12.70 3.32 -10.63
C MET A 154 -12.99 2.32 -11.75
N SER A 155 -12.51 2.65 -12.94
CA SER A 155 -12.52 1.77 -14.11
C SER A 155 -11.14 1.76 -14.74
N ALA A 156 -10.82 0.74 -15.54
CA ALA A 156 -9.54 0.69 -16.26
C ALA A 156 -9.31 1.96 -17.10
N GLN A 157 -10.39 2.49 -17.69
CA GLN A 157 -10.35 3.73 -18.46
C GLN A 157 -10.10 4.96 -17.57
N SER A 158 -10.76 5.07 -16.41
CA SER A 158 -10.55 6.22 -15.51
C SER A 158 -9.14 6.22 -14.92
N ILE A 159 -8.58 5.04 -14.61
CA ILE A 159 -7.19 4.88 -14.18
C ILE A 159 -6.22 5.33 -15.28
N ALA A 160 -6.42 4.87 -16.52
CA ALA A 160 -5.56 5.23 -17.64
C ALA A 160 -5.61 6.75 -17.93
N GLN A 161 -6.78 7.36 -17.84
CA GLN A 161 -6.95 8.81 -17.99
C GLN A 161 -6.27 9.59 -16.87
N ALA A 162 -6.38 9.15 -15.61
CA ALA A 162 -5.69 9.77 -14.49
C ALA A 162 -4.16 9.71 -14.66
N GLN A 163 -3.63 8.54 -15.03
CA GLN A 163 -2.20 8.36 -15.30
C GLN A 163 -1.70 9.24 -16.45
N ALA A 164 -2.49 9.40 -17.51
CA ALA A 164 -2.14 10.27 -18.63
C ALA A 164 -2.08 11.75 -18.21
N LYS A 165 -3.05 12.21 -17.40
CA LYS A 165 -3.06 13.58 -16.86
C LYS A 165 -1.88 13.84 -15.91
N ASP A 166 -1.56 12.89 -15.03
CA ASP A 166 -0.44 13.00 -14.10
C ASP A 166 0.89 13.06 -14.85
N LYS A 167 1.04 12.23 -15.89
CA LYS A 167 2.22 12.26 -16.76
C LYS A 167 2.38 13.61 -17.45
N ASP A 168 1.31 14.17 -18.03
CA ASP A 168 1.35 15.49 -18.66
C ASP A 168 1.74 16.59 -17.66
N LYS A 169 1.15 16.56 -16.46
CA LYS A 169 1.49 17.50 -15.37
C LYS A 169 2.97 17.41 -14.98
N LEU A 170 3.50 16.20 -14.81
CA LEU A 170 4.91 15.98 -14.48
C LEU A 170 5.84 16.52 -15.57
N MET A 171 5.50 16.31 -16.84
CA MET A 171 6.27 16.83 -17.97
C MET A 171 6.29 18.36 -17.98
N ARG A 172 5.16 19.02 -17.69
CA ARG A 172 5.09 20.49 -17.58
C ARG A 172 5.89 21.02 -16.39
N MET A 173 5.85 20.34 -15.25
CA MET A 173 6.64 20.71 -14.07
C MET A 173 8.14 20.60 -14.36
N ALA A 174 8.58 19.57 -15.09
CA ALA A 174 9.97 19.42 -15.50
C ALA A 174 10.40 20.51 -16.50
N ALA A 175 9.52 20.89 -17.43
CA ALA A 175 9.80 21.97 -18.39
C ALA A 175 9.95 23.35 -17.73
N ASN A 176 9.22 23.58 -16.61
CA ASN A 176 9.25 24.84 -15.86
C ASN A 176 10.24 24.85 -14.69
N GLN A 177 11.04 23.80 -14.48
CA GLN A 177 12.10 23.85 -13.47
C GLN A 177 13.14 24.90 -13.89
N PRO A 178 13.42 25.91 -13.05
CA PRO A 178 14.46 26.88 -13.35
C PRO A 178 15.76 26.12 -13.58
N LYS A 179 16.42 26.38 -14.72
CA LYS A 179 17.74 25.80 -15.01
C LYS A 179 18.64 26.13 -13.83
N ALA A 180 19.25 25.11 -13.23
CA ALA A 180 20.19 25.30 -12.14
C ALA A 180 21.23 26.34 -12.58
N VAL A 181 21.29 27.46 -11.87
CA VAL A 181 22.31 28.48 -12.08
C VAL A 181 23.64 27.78 -11.85
N LYS A 182 24.54 27.82 -12.84
CA LYS A 182 25.84 27.19 -12.70
C LYS A 182 26.55 27.83 -11.51
N ALA A 183 26.97 27.02 -10.55
CA ALA A 183 27.79 27.45 -9.42
C ALA A 183 29.10 28.02 -9.97
N GLY A 184 29.17 29.36 -10.08
CA GLY A 184 30.28 30.06 -10.71
C GLY A 184 29.91 31.44 -11.25
N GLU A 185 28.63 31.72 -11.46
CA GLU A 185 28.15 33.03 -11.93
C GLU A 185 27.49 33.83 -10.78
N ILE A 186 28.17 33.87 -9.62
CA ILE A 186 27.90 34.90 -8.61
C ILE A 186 28.86 36.03 -8.95
N THR A 187 28.42 36.91 -9.85
CA THR A 187 29.11 38.19 -10.04
C THR A 187 28.98 38.96 -8.74
N THR A 188 30.10 39.14 -8.04
CA THR A 188 30.24 40.12 -6.96
C THR A 188 29.98 41.49 -7.58
N GLY A 189 28.72 41.92 -7.56
CA GLY A 189 28.33 43.27 -7.98
C GLY A 189 29.07 44.28 -7.11
N ASP A 190 29.81 45.15 -7.79
CA ASP A 190 30.64 46.20 -7.22
C ASP A 190 29.87 47.02 -6.19
N ALA A 191 30.39 47.03 -4.96
CA ALA A 191 30.00 47.97 -3.93
C ALA A 191 30.71 49.29 -4.20
N GLU A 192 30.18 50.12 -5.10
CA GLU A 192 30.58 51.52 -5.21
C GLU A 192 29.40 52.46 -5.10
N ASN A 193 29.63 53.49 -4.28
CA ASN A 193 28.95 54.78 -4.16
C ASN A 193 27.70 54.86 -3.30
N SER A 194 27.93 55.22 -2.03
CA SER A 194 27.20 56.33 -1.43
C SER A 194 28.20 57.25 -0.73
N ASP A 195 28.17 58.52 -1.14
CA ASP A 195 28.92 59.68 -0.64
C ASP A 195 28.98 59.81 0.90
#